data_AF-A0A2N6GEU0-F1
#
_entry.id   AF-A0A2N6GEU0-F1
#
_cell.length_a   1.000
_cell.length_b   1.000
_cell.length_c   1.000
_cell.angle_alpha   90.00
_cell.angle_beta   90.00
_cell.angle_gamma   90.00
#
_symmetry.space_group_name_H-M   'P 1'
#
loop_
_entity.id
_entity.type
_entity.pdbx_description
1 polymer ?
#
loop_
_entity_poly.entity_id
_entity_poly.type
_entity_poly.pdbx_seq_one_letter_code
_entity_poly.pdbx_strand_id
1 'polypeptide(L)' 'MGWLTEGRFEVTIKQILVANDLSPRSKLALKRAVSLANQHQAHLTAVHVLEST' A
#
# COMPACT_ATOMS: atom_id res chain seq x y z
N MET A 1 12.33 -11.08 -39.15
CA MET A 1 13.00 -10.04 -38.33
C MET A 1 12.20 -9.90 -37.05
N GLY A 2 12.58 -10.67 -36.03
CA GLY A 2 11.82 -10.82 -34.79
C GLY A 2 12.09 -9.66 -33.85
N TRP A 3 11.07 -8.87 -33.54
CA TRP A 3 11.10 -7.97 -32.40
C TRP A 3 10.55 -8.74 -31.21
N LEU A 4 11.46 -9.16 -30.32
CA LEU A 4 11.11 -9.54 -28.97
C LEU A 4 10.54 -8.28 -28.32
N THR A 5 9.21 -8.15 -28.25
CA THR A 5 8.61 -7.14 -27.38
C THR A 5 8.95 -7.55 -25.97
N GLU A 6 9.91 -6.85 -25.34
CA GLU A 6 10.17 -6.96 -23.90
C GLU A 6 8.82 -7.01 -23.18
N GLY A 7 8.53 -8.15 -22.53
CA GLY A 7 7.29 -8.34 -21.80
C GLY A 7 7.21 -7.32 -20.67
N ARG A 8 6.44 -6.24 -20.86
CA ARG A 8 6.12 -5.32 -19.76
C ARG A 8 5.16 -6.03 -18.82
N PHE A 9 5.66 -6.45 -17.67
CA PHE A 9 4.80 -6.93 -16.60
C PHE A 9 4.05 -5.74 -16.00
N GLU A 10 2.72 -5.73 -16.16
CA GLU A 10 1.83 -4.83 -15.44
C GLU A 10 1.84 -5.20 -13.95
N VAL A 11 2.32 -4.29 -13.11
CA VAL A 11 2.32 -4.49 -11.65
C VAL A 11 1.03 -3.90 -11.08
N THR A 12 0.11 -4.77 -10.69
CA THR A 12 -1.11 -4.37 -10.00
C THR A 12 -0.94 -4.48 -8.49
N ILE A 13 -1.12 -3.36 -7.77
CA ILE A 13 -1.16 -3.35 -6.30
C ILE A 13 -2.55 -3.84 -5.86
N LYS A 14 -2.61 -4.95 -5.13
CA LYS A 14 -3.87 -5.56 -4.65
C LYS A 14 -4.08 -5.44 -3.15
N GLN A 15 -3.00 -5.26 -2.40
CA GLN A 15 -2.98 -5.25 -0.93
C GLN A 15 -2.03 -4.16 -0.47
N ILE A 16 -2.46 -3.34 0.49
CA ILE A 16 -1.65 -2.31 1.13
C ILE A 16 -1.75 -2.53 2.64
N LEU A 17 -0.62 -2.61 3.33
CA LEU A 17 -0.56 -2.63 4.78
C LEU A 17 0.06 -1.33 5.29
N VAL A 18 -0.60 -0.69 6.25
CA VAL A 18 -0.08 0.49 6.93
C VAL A 18 0.09 0.23 8.41
N ALA A 19 1.34 0.28 8.87
CA ALA A 19 1.65 0.31 10.29
C ALA A 19 1.37 1.71 10.85
N ASN A 20 0.64 1.78 11.96
CA ASN A 20 0.20 3.01 12.57
C ASN A 20 0.51 2.97 14.07
N ASP A 21 1.27 3.94 14.57
CA ASP A 21 1.60 4.12 15.99
C ASP A 21 0.61 5.04 16.74
N LEU A 22 -0.49 5.41 16.08
CA LEU A 22 -1.53 6.34 16.55
C LEU A 22 -1.05 7.75 16.91
N SER A 23 0.18 8.10 16.54
CA SER A 23 0.70 9.46 16.73
C SER A 23 0.04 10.45 15.76
N PRO A 24 0.09 11.77 16.04
CA PRO A 24 -0.33 12.77 15.06
C PRO A 24 0.42 12.69 13.73
N ARG A 25 1.68 12.20 13.76
CA ARG A 25 2.57 12.08 12.60
C ARG A 25 2.13 10.95 11.65
N SER A 26 1.66 9.82 12.19
CA SER A 26 1.20 8.68 11.37
C SER A 26 -0.08 8.97 10.58
N LYS A 27 -0.84 10.01 10.94
CA LYS A 27 -2.06 10.43 10.21
C LYS A 27 -1.79 10.69 8.74
N LEU A 28 -0.63 11.25 8.39
CA LEU A 28 -0.29 11.52 6.98
C LEU A 28 -0.06 10.21 6.20
N ALA A 29 0.64 9.25 6.80
CA ALA A 29 0.87 7.93 6.21
C ALA A 29 -0.46 7.19 5.98
N LEU A 30 -1.37 7.23 6.95
CA LEU A 30 -2.71 6.63 6.81
C LEU A 30 -3.51 7.28 5.67
N LYS A 31 -3.55 8.61 5.59
CA LYS A 31 -4.22 9.33 4.49
C LYS A 31 -3.65 8.94 3.13
N ARG A 32 -2.32 8.79 3.04
CA ARG A 32 -1.66 8.37 1.80
C ARG A 32 -2.02 6.93 1.43
N ALA A 33 -2.04 6.02 2.41
CA ALA A 33 -2.42 4.63 2.19
C ALA A 33 -3.86 4.49 1.68
N VAL A 34 -4.80 5.28 2.22
CA VAL A 34 -6.20 5.34 1.71
C VAL A 34 -6.24 5.84 0.26
N SER A 35 -5.49 6.91 -0.05
CA SER A 35 -5.42 7.45 -1.41
C SER A 35 -4.90 6.41 -2.41
N LEU A 36 -3.86 5.66 -2.06
CA LEU A 36 -3.31 4.60 -2.90
C LEU A 36 -4.26 3.42 -3.04
N ALA A 37 -4.92 3.02 -1.95
CA ALA A 37 -5.91 1.93 -1.99
C ALA A 37 -7.05 2.24 -2.95
N ASN A 38 -7.57 3.47 -2.92
CA ASN A 38 -8.59 3.92 -3.86
C ASN A 38 -8.09 3.97 -5.31
N GLN A 39 -6.87 4.48 -5.54
CA GLN A 39 -6.28 4.55 -6.88
C GLN A 39 -6.09 3.17 -7.52
N HIS A 40 -5.71 2.18 -6.73
CA HIS A 40 -5.43 0.83 -7.22
C HIS A 40 -6.57 -0.17 -6.99
N GLN A 41 -7.70 0.27 -6.42
CA GLN A 41 -8.78 -0.62 -5.96
C GLN A 41 -8.24 -1.76 -5.07
N ALA A 42 -7.25 -1.43 -4.24
CA ALA A 42 -6.55 -2.37 -3.39
C ALA A 42 -7.21 -2.47 -2.02
N HIS A 43 -7.11 -3.64 -1.39
CA HIS A 43 -7.50 -3.80 0.01
C HIS A 43 -6.47 -3.12 0.93
N LEU A 44 -6.94 -2.31 1.87
CA LEU A 44 -6.10 -1.63 2.86
C LEU A 44 -6.26 -2.27 4.24
N THR A 45 -5.18 -2.77 4.81
CA THR A 45 -5.11 -3.25 6.19
C THR A 45 -4.31 -2.26 7.04
N ALA A 46 -4.93 -1.71 8.08
CA ALA A 46 -4.24 -0.88 9.07
C ALA A 46 -3.92 -1.71 10.31
N VAL A 47 -2.67 -1.65 10.77
CA VAL A 47 -2.21 -2.39 11.95
C VAL A 47 -1.57 -1.44 12.97
N HIS A 48 -1.84 -1.70 14.24
CA HIS A 48 -1.18 -1.06 15.38
C HIS A 48 -0.59 -2.16 16.26
N VAL A 49 0.69 -2.05 16.59
CA VAL A 49 1.36 -3.01 17.47
C VAL A 49 1.13 -2.59 18.91
N LEU A 50 0.62 -3.50 19.72
CA LEU A 50 0.52 -3.33 21.16
C LEU A 50 1.84 -3.76 21.81
N GLU A 51 2.26 -3.01 22.84
CA GLU A 51 3.37 -3.43 23.69
C GLU A 51 2.97 -4.68 24.47
N SER A 52 3.83 -5.71 24.47
CA SER A 52 3.65 -6.89 25.30
C SER A 52 4.18 -6.57 26.69
N THR A 53 3.28 -6.28 27.62
CA THR A 53 3.59 -6.20 29.05
C THR A 53 4.07 -7.54 29.58
#